data_AF-A0A750BJV9-F1
#
_entry.id   AF-A0A750BJV9-F1
#
_cell.length_a   1.000
_cell.length_b   1.000
_cell.length_c   1.000
_cell.angle_alpha   90.00
_cell.angle_beta   90.00
_cell.angle_gamma   90.00
#
_symmetry.space_group_name_H-M   'P 1'
#
loop_
_entity.id
_entity.type
_entity.pdbx_description
1 polymer ?
#
loop_
_entity_poly.entity_id
_entity_poly.type
_entity_poly.pdbx_seq_one_letter_code
_entity_poly.pdbx_strand_id
1 'polypeptide(L)'
;MTIDKQALRERYSPKPAPECHICGKEMTIQRMSASRITYGCTGATYDDKGCHYAEGRSIADDHYEQSRVTVVDVSDPDVLALLDELEHYKSREERVTKLVLDNSTSWDALYKKLEAAEKHIAELTDQKATWVTWAENASGMVDMLRLRIAELEHSETQLINERDNAESALSDAYKAVMGQAPEWSNWFSFENAIDEIELACELWRNQTDDVIQFRQRIQELEARQIALPQRLSPEGYHIDEAYMVDDDEGEYLDRDAVIEAIRAAGIKVKGE
;
A
#
# COMPACT_ATOMS: atom_id res chain seq x y z
N MET A 1 -72.79 15.08 20.76
CA MET A 1 -73.59 16.26 21.15
C MET A 1 -72.72 17.48 20.91
N THR A 2 -72.96 18.20 19.81
CA THR A 2 -72.14 19.36 19.43
C THR A 2 -72.69 20.57 20.17
N ILE A 3 -71.92 21.08 21.13
CA ILE A 3 -72.30 22.30 21.85
C ILE A 3 -72.11 23.47 20.88
N ASP A 4 -73.20 24.14 20.52
CA ASP A 4 -73.16 25.39 19.76
C ASP A 4 -72.69 26.52 20.66
N LYS A 5 -71.39 26.76 20.64
CA LYS A 5 -70.75 27.80 21.46
C LYS A 5 -71.19 29.20 21.07
N GLN A 6 -71.53 29.44 19.80
CA GLN A 6 -71.99 30.74 19.34
C GLN A 6 -73.40 31.02 19.87
N ALA A 7 -74.30 30.04 19.81
CA ALA A 7 -75.62 30.16 20.43
C ALA A 7 -75.54 30.37 21.95
N LEU A 8 -74.55 29.77 22.63
CA LEU A 8 -74.30 30.04 24.06
C LEU A 8 -73.77 31.46 24.29
N ARG A 9 -72.80 31.92 23.50
CA ARG A 9 -72.30 33.30 23.58
C ARG A 9 -73.42 34.32 23.37
N GLU A 10 -74.27 34.13 22.36
CA GLU A 10 -75.42 35.00 22.08
C GLU A 10 -76.46 34.97 23.22
N ARG A 11 -76.73 33.80 23.81
CA ARG A 11 -77.71 33.64 24.89
C ARG A 11 -77.28 34.31 26.20
N TYR A 12 -76.00 34.21 26.55
CA TYR A 12 -75.45 34.74 27.81
C TYR A 12 -74.83 36.14 27.65
N SER A 13 -74.84 36.71 26.44
CA SER A 13 -74.47 38.11 26.21
C SER A 13 -75.52 39.06 26.76
N PRO A 14 -75.13 40.27 27.21
CA PRO A 14 -76.06 41.34 27.59
C PRO A 14 -77.07 41.62 26.49
N LYS A 15 -78.37 41.59 26.81
CA LYS A 15 -79.43 41.92 25.85
C LYS A 15 -79.57 43.43 25.67
N PRO A 16 -79.80 43.93 24.45
CA PRO A 16 -80.06 45.35 24.23
C PRO A 16 -81.35 45.79 24.95
N ALA A 17 -81.43 47.07 25.31
CA ALA A 17 -82.64 47.62 25.91
C ALA A 17 -83.82 47.51 24.93
N PRO A 18 -85.02 47.11 25.39
CA PRO A 18 -86.19 46.99 24.53
C PRO A 18 -86.66 48.37 24.06
N GLU A 19 -87.25 48.41 22.87
CA GLU A 19 -87.94 49.59 22.35
C GLU A 19 -89.35 49.69 22.92
N CYS A 20 -89.84 50.92 23.07
CA CYS A 20 -91.19 51.19 23.54
C CYS A 20 -92.21 50.80 22.46
N HIS A 21 -93.13 49.88 22.77
CA HIS A 21 -94.18 49.47 21.84
C HIS A 21 -95.21 50.58 21.51
N ILE A 22 -95.19 51.71 22.22
CA ILE A 22 -96.10 52.85 22.01
C ILE A 22 -95.46 53.92 21.10
N CYS A 23 -94.15 54.18 21.21
CA CYS A 23 -93.48 55.25 20.46
C CYS A 23 -92.17 54.86 19.74
N GLY A 24 -91.74 53.61 19.85
CA GLY A 24 -90.53 53.08 19.17
C GLY A 24 -89.18 53.56 19.74
N LYS A 25 -89.17 54.40 20.78
CA LYS A 25 -87.92 54.88 21.41
C LYS A 25 -87.33 53.85 22.36
N GLU A 26 -86.00 53.82 22.48
CA GLU A 26 -85.28 52.97 23.43
C GLU A 26 -85.75 53.26 24.87
N MET A 27 -86.07 52.19 25.60
CA MET A 27 -86.55 52.31 26.97
C MET A 27 -85.40 52.40 27.95
N THR A 28 -85.59 53.14 29.04
CA THR A 28 -84.58 53.26 30.10
C THR A 28 -84.89 52.33 31.26
N ILE A 29 -83.85 51.83 31.91
CA ILE A 29 -83.95 50.96 33.08
C ILE A 29 -84.55 51.75 34.25
N GLN A 30 -85.67 51.27 34.80
CA GLN A 30 -86.35 51.90 35.94
C GLN A 30 -86.09 51.16 37.24
N ARG A 31 -85.92 49.83 37.16
CA ARG A 31 -85.61 48.98 38.30
C ARG A 31 -84.82 47.77 37.83
N MET A 32 -83.74 47.46 38.55
CA MET A 32 -83.03 46.19 38.43
C MET A 32 -83.23 45.41 39.73
N SER A 33 -83.72 44.18 39.63
CA SER A 33 -83.88 43.29 40.78
C SER A 33 -83.40 41.90 40.38
N ALA A 34 -82.13 41.61 40.70
CA ALA A 34 -81.40 40.42 40.27
C ALA A 34 -81.57 40.18 38.75
N SER A 35 -82.20 39.08 38.34
CA SER A 35 -82.42 38.72 36.95
C SER A 35 -83.63 39.40 36.30
N ARG A 36 -84.34 40.31 36.96
CA ARG A 36 -85.48 41.03 36.38
C ARG A 36 -85.16 42.50 36.22
N ILE A 37 -85.11 42.95 34.98
CA ILE A 37 -84.91 44.35 34.62
C ILE A 37 -86.25 44.90 34.12
N THR A 38 -86.79 45.89 34.83
CA THR A 38 -87.97 46.62 34.40
C THR A 38 -87.53 47.85 33.62
N TYR A 39 -87.92 47.87 32.35
CA TYR A 39 -87.76 48.99 31.45
C TYR A 39 -89.05 49.82 31.42
N GLY A 40 -88.92 51.13 31.30
CA GLY A 40 -90.05 52.05 31.13
C GLY A 40 -89.70 53.13 30.11
N CYS A 41 -90.68 53.55 29.31
CA CYS A 41 -90.51 54.71 28.43
C CYS A 41 -90.87 55.96 29.22
N THR A 42 -89.86 56.62 29.79
CA THR A 42 -90.04 57.85 30.55
C THR A 42 -90.35 59.06 29.67
N GLY A 43 -90.11 58.97 28.35
CA GLY A 43 -90.25 60.11 27.44
C GLY A 43 -89.26 61.26 27.72
N ALA A 44 -88.31 61.03 28.63
CA ALA A 44 -87.29 61.97 29.03
C ALA A 44 -86.14 61.94 28.04
N THR A 45 -85.79 63.11 27.52
CA THR A 45 -84.56 63.35 26.77
C THR A 45 -83.64 64.18 27.65
N TYR A 46 -82.36 63.83 27.64
CA TYR A 46 -81.32 64.48 28.43
C TYR A 46 -80.45 65.29 27.49
N ASP A 47 -80.42 66.61 27.68
CA ASP A 47 -79.49 67.53 27.02
C ASP A 47 -78.70 68.33 28.06
N ASP A 48 -77.83 69.22 27.59
CA ASP A 48 -76.99 70.10 28.44
C ASP A 48 -77.80 71.07 29.32
N LYS A 49 -79.13 71.16 29.12
CA LYS A 49 -80.06 72.02 29.90
C LYS A 49 -80.88 71.24 30.92
N GLY A 50 -80.70 69.92 31.00
CA GLY A 50 -81.34 69.05 31.98
C GLY A 50 -82.36 68.08 31.38
N CYS A 51 -83.11 67.40 32.26
CA CYS A 51 -84.13 66.44 31.84
C CYS A 51 -85.37 67.19 31.33
N HIS A 52 -85.74 66.96 30.06
CA HIS A 52 -86.96 67.48 29.48
C HIS A 52 -87.80 66.33 28.92
N TYR A 53 -89.12 66.42 29.10
CA TYR A 53 -90.07 65.41 28.63
C TYR A 53 -90.63 65.83 27.27
N ALA A 54 -90.92 64.87 26.40
CA ALA A 54 -91.61 65.15 25.15
C ALA A 54 -93.00 65.78 25.38
N GLU A 55 -93.52 66.52 24.39
CA GLU A 55 -94.76 67.28 24.53
C GLU A 55 -95.95 66.38 24.96
N GLY A 56 -96.65 66.79 26.02
CA GLY A 56 -97.74 66.01 26.63
C GLY A 56 -97.31 64.87 27.56
N ARG A 57 -96.00 64.72 27.84
CA ARG A 57 -95.44 63.71 28.73
C ARG A 57 -95.06 64.29 30.09
N SER A 58 -95.13 63.49 31.14
CA SER A 58 -94.71 63.87 32.49
C SER A 58 -94.16 62.69 33.29
N ILE A 59 -93.61 62.95 34.48
CA ILE A 59 -93.08 61.86 35.33
C ILE A 59 -94.20 60.89 35.70
N ALA A 60 -94.01 59.61 35.38
CA ALA A 60 -95.00 58.55 35.60
C ALA A 60 -96.38 58.81 34.96
N ASP A 61 -96.38 59.35 33.73
CA ASP A 61 -97.59 59.47 32.93
C ASP A 61 -98.19 58.13 32.49
N ASP A 62 -99.42 58.15 31.95
CA ASP A 62 -100.11 56.94 31.45
C ASP A 62 -99.24 56.17 30.44
N HIS A 63 -98.44 56.88 29.64
CA HIS A 63 -97.50 56.25 28.72
C HIS A 63 -96.38 55.53 29.46
N TYR A 64 -95.80 56.12 30.50
CA TYR A 64 -94.84 55.44 31.35
C TYR A 64 -95.45 54.20 31.99
N GLU A 65 -96.67 54.27 32.54
CA GLU A 65 -97.32 53.11 33.17
C GLU A 65 -97.61 51.99 32.17
N GLN A 66 -98.17 52.33 31.00
CA GLN A 66 -98.52 51.37 29.95
C GLN A 66 -97.30 50.82 29.21
N SER A 67 -96.21 51.59 29.12
CA SER A 67 -95.01 51.15 28.41
C SER A 67 -94.15 50.16 29.19
N ARG A 68 -94.37 49.98 30.50
CA ARG A 68 -93.49 49.17 31.35
C ARG A 68 -93.44 47.70 30.92
N VAL A 69 -92.23 47.22 30.68
CA VAL A 69 -91.95 45.81 30.40
C VAL A 69 -90.90 45.30 31.38
N THR A 70 -91.10 44.10 31.91
CA THR A 70 -90.08 43.42 32.72
C THR A 70 -89.47 42.30 31.91
N VAL A 71 -88.18 42.42 31.62
CA VAL A 71 -87.40 41.42 30.90
C VAL A 71 -86.57 40.62 31.90
N VAL A 72 -86.51 39.30 31.69
CA VAL A 72 -85.59 38.44 32.46
C VAL A 72 -84.22 38.49 31.79
N ASP A 73 -83.26 39.03 32.53
CA ASP A 73 -81.85 38.99 32.18
C ASP A 73 -81.28 37.62 32.51
N VAL A 74 -80.70 36.99 31.49
CA VAL A 74 -80.08 35.67 31.56
C VAL A 74 -78.60 35.76 31.20
N SER A 75 -78.06 36.97 31.09
CA SER A 75 -76.67 37.22 30.77
C SER A 75 -75.78 36.79 31.94
N ASP A 76 -74.69 36.08 31.61
CA ASP A 76 -73.79 35.50 32.60
C ASP A 76 -72.34 35.69 32.12
N PRO A 77 -71.61 36.66 32.69
CA PRO A 77 -70.21 36.93 32.34
C PRO A 77 -69.28 35.74 32.62
N ASP A 78 -69.57 34.91 33.63
CA ASP A 78 -68.73 33.78 34.00
C ASP A 78 -68.82 32.67 32.95
N VAL A 79 -70.03 32.46 32.38
CA VAL A 79 -70.22 31.53 31.26
C VAL A 79 -69.47 31.99 30.02
N LEU A 80 -69.44 33.30 29.72
CA LEU A 80 -68.67 33.85 28.60
C LEU A 80 -67.16 33.68 28.81
N ALA A 81 -66.66 33.96 30.02
CA ALA A 81 -65.25 33.75 30.37
C ALA A 81 -64.84 32.27 30.23
N LEU A 82 -65.69 31.34 30.68
CA LEU A 82 -65.45 29.90 30.50
C LEU A 82 -65.45 29.47 29.02
N LEU A 83 -66.26 30.11 28.17
CA LEU A 83 -66.25 29.85 26.72
C LEU A 83 -64.95 30.36 26.06
N ASP A 84 -64.47 31.54 26.45
CA ASP A 84 -63.18 32.09 26.02
C ASP A 84 -62.01 31.18 26.45
N GLU A 85 -61.99 30.75 27.72
CA GLU A 85 -60.98 29.81 28.23
C GLU A 85 -60.99 28.49 27.45
N LEU A 86 -62.18 27.92 27.21
CA LEU A 86 -62.32 26.67 26.46
C LEU A 86 -61.84 26.80 25.01
N GLU A 87 -62.05 27.94 24.35
CA GLU A 87 -61.50 28.22 23.02
C GLU A 87 -59.97 28.35 23.05
N HIS A 88 -59.42 29.04 24.06
CA HIS A 88 -57.98 29.13 24.26
C HIS A 88 -57.34 27.74 24.49
N TYR A 89 -57.93 26.88 25.33
CA TYR A 89 -57.44 25.53 25.57
C TYR A 89 -57.48 24.68 24.30
N LYS A 90 -58.56 24.73 23.51
CA LYS A 90 -58.63 24.03 22.23
C LYS A 90 -57.55 24.49 21.26
N SER A 91 -57.33 25.80 21.12
CA SER A 91 -56.25 26.33 20.28
C SER A 91 -54.87 25.87 20.76
N ARG A 92 -54.67 25.77 22.09
CA ARG A 92 -53.42 25.22 22.64
C ARG A 92 -53.25 23.73 22.34
N GLU A 93 -54.30 22.93 22.51
CA GLU A 93 -54.29 21.50 22.19
C GLU A 93 -53.97 21.24 20.71
N GLU A 94 -54.54 22.03 19.80
CA GLU A 94 -54.25 21.95 18.37
C GLU A 94 -52.78 22.26 18.06
N ARG A 95 -52.22 23.32 18.68
CA ARG A 95 -50.80 23.66 18.54
C ARG A 95 -49.88 22.56 19.09
N VAL A 96 -50.21 22.00 20.25
CA VAL A 96 -49.44 20.90 20.86
C VAL A 96 -49.50 19.66 19.98
N THR A 97 -50.67 19.31 19.48
CA THR A 97 -50.85 18.17 18.55
C THR A 97 -49.99 18.34 17.30
N LYS A 98 -50.02 19.54 16.70
CA LYS A 98 -49.17 19.84 15.54
C LYS A 98 -47.69 19.71 15.87
N LEU A 99 -47.24 20.29 16.99
CA LEU A 99 -45.85 20.21 17.42
C LEU A 99 -45.39 18.76 17.64
N VAL A 100 -46.22 17.93 18.27
CA VAL A 100 -45.93 16.52 18.50
C VAL A 100 -45.81 15.76 17.18
N LEU A 101 -46.70 16.00 16.22
CA LEU A 101 -46.63 15.40 14.89
C LEU A 101 -45.36 15.82 14.15
N ASP A 102 -45.07 17.12 14.10
CA ASP A 102 -43.87 17.66 13.46
C ASP A 102 -42.60 17.07 14.11
N ASN A 103 -42.55 16.99 15.45
CA ASN A 103 -41.45 16.37 16.17
C ASN A 103 -41.32 14.87 15.85
N SER A 104 -42.43 14.12 15.79
CA SER A 104 -42.43 12.70 15.41
C SER A 104 -41.84 12.51 14.01
N THR A 105 -42.27 13.30 13.02
CA THR A 105 -41.72 13.20 11.66
C THR A 105 -40.24 13.55 11.60
N SER A 106 -39.79 14.50 12.44
CA SER A 106 -38.37 14.83 12.58
C SER A 106 -37.57 13.68 13.17
N TRP A 107 -38.09 12.99 14.19
CA TRP A 107 -37.44 11.81 14.77
C TRP A 107 -37.35 10.66 13.77
N ASP A 108 -38.41 10.38 13.01
CA ASP A 108 -38.39 9.35 11.96
C ASP A 108 -37.30 9.62 10.92
N ALA A 109 -37.12 10.88 10.53
CA ALA A 109 -36.07 11.28 9.62
C ALA A 109 -34.65 11.09 10.21
N LEU A 110 -34.47 11.36 11.50
CA LEU A 110 -33.20 11.13 12.19
C LEU A 110 -32.88 9.64 12.33
N TYR A 111 -33.85 8.80 12.67
CA TYR A 111 -33.66 7.36 12.76
C TYR A 111 -33.24 6.75 11.42
N LYS A 112 -33.85 7.18 10.31
CA LYS A 112 -33.44 6.72 8.97
C LYS A 112 -32.00 7.11 8.63
N LYS A 113 -31.56 8.30 9.04
CA LYS A 113 -30.15 8.72 8.86
C LYS A 113 -29.20 7.90 9.72
N LEU A 114 -29.60 7.59 10.96
CA LEU A 114 -28.81 6.76 11.86
C LEU A 114 -28.65 5.35 11.29
N GLU A 115 -29.73 4.71 10.86
CA GLU A 115 -29.70 3.38 10.26
C GLU A 115 -28.83 3.34 8.98
N ALA A 116 -28.91 4.39 8.14
CA ALA A 116 -28.06 4.51 6.97
C ALA A 116 -26.58 4.68 7.34
N ALA A 117 -26.28 5.46 8.38
CA ALA A 117 -24.91 5.65 8.86
C ALA A 117 -24.34 4.35 9.45
N GLU A 118 -25.14 3.59 10.21
CA GLU A 118 -24.73 2.29 10.77
C GLU A 118 -24.43 1.28 9.66
N LYS A 119 -25.27 1.20 8.62
CA LYS A 119 -25.01 0.37 7.43
C LYS A 119 -23.73 0.77 6.72
N HIS A 120 -23.48 2.07 6.56
CA HIS A 120 -22.26 2.57 5.94
C HIS A 120 -21.01 2.26 6.78
N ILE A 121 -21.11 2.35 8.11
CA ILE A 121 -20.01 1.96 9.01
C ILE A 121 -19.72 0.45 8.88
N ALA A 122 -20.76 -0.39 8.85
CA ALA A 122 -20.59 -1.83 8.68
C ALA A 122 -19.88 -2.17 7.35
N GLU A 123 -20.30 -1.54 6.25
CA GLU A 123 -19.65 -1.71 4.94
C GLU A 123 -18.17 -1.28 4.98
N LEU A 124 -17.87 -0.12 5.58
CA LEU A 124 -16.49 0.34 5.73
C LEU A 124 -15.65 -0.60 6.60
N THR A 125 -16.23 -1.22 7.63
CA THR A 125 -15.52 -2.19 8.46
C THR A 125 -15.18 -3.47 7.69
N ASP A 126 -16.09 -3.94 6.84
CA ASP A 126 -15.86 -5.11 5.99
C ASP A 126 -14.79 -4.82 4.93
N GLN A 127 -14.87 -3.66 4.28
CA GLN A 127 -13.82 -3.22 3.35
C GLN A 127 -12.48 -3.10 4.07
N LYS A 128 -12.43 -2.50 5.27
CA LYS A 128 -11.19 -2.43 6.06
C LYS A 128 -10.61 -3.81 6.35
N ALA A 129 -11.44 -4.81 6.68
CA ALA A 129 -10.98 -6.17 6.93
C ALA A 129 -10.34 -6.81 5.68
N THR A 130 -10.91 -6.58 4.49
CA THR A 130 -10.31 -7.07 3.24
C THR A 130 -8.99 -6.37 2.93
N TRP A 131 -8.88 -5.06 3.17
CA TRP A 131 -7.63 -4.31 3.03
C TRP A 131 -6.54 -4.80 3.98
N VAL A 132 -6.88 -5.08 5.24
CA VAL A 132 -5.93 -5.61 6.23
C VAL A 132 -5.40 -6.97 5.81
N THR A 133 -6.27 -7.90 5.41
CA THR A 133 -5.84 -9.23 4.95
C THR A 133 -4.99 -9.16 3.68
N TRP A 134 -5.32 -8.27 2.74
CA TRP A 134 -4.47 -8.01 1.56
C TRP A 134 -3.09 -7.48 1.96
N ALA A 135 -3.02 -6.53 2.90
CA ALA A 135 -1.77 -5.96 3.37
C ALA A 135 -0.89 -6.99 4.09
N GLU A 136 -1.49 -7.84 4.93
CA GLU A 136 -0.80 -8.95 5.59
C GLU A 136 -0.21 -9.94 4.58
N ASN A 137 -0.99 -10.34 3.58
CA ASN A 137 -0.53 -11.22 2.50
C ASN A 137 0.62 -10.60 1.69
N ALA A 138 0.50 -9.31 1.35
CA ALA A 138 1.54 -8.58 0.63
C ALA A 138 2.83 -8.46 1.47
N SER A 139 2.71 -8.17 2.77
CA SER A 139 3.85 -8.15 3.69
C SER A 139 4.55 -9.51 3.75
N GLY A 140 3.79 -10.60 3.88
CA GLY A 140 4.35 -11.95 3.89
C GLY A 140 5.09 -12.29 2.59
N MET A 141 4.58 -11.85 1.43
CA MET A 141 5.26 -12.05 0.14
C MET A 141 6.58 -11.27 0.05
N VAL A 142 6.61 -10.04 0.57
CA VAL A 142 7.84 -9.23 0.64
C VAL A 142 8.88 -9.90 1.54
N ASP A 143 8.48 -10.45 2.69
CA ASP A 143 9.40 -11.13 3.59
C ASP A 143 9.97 -12.42 2.98
N MET A 144 9.17 -13.18 2.24
CA MET A 144 9.65 -14.32 1.46
C MET A 144 10.68 -13.91 0.40
N LEU A 145 10.42 -12.82 -0.34
CA LEU A 145 11.35 -12.32 -1.34
C LEU A 145 12.66 -11.82 -0.72
N ARG A 146 12.60 -11.18 0.46
CA ARG A 146 13.78 -10.77 1.22
C ARG A 146 14.64 -11.96 1.62
N LEU A 147 14.04 -13.04 2.10
CA LEU A 147 14.76 -14.28 2.41
C LEU A 147 15.45 -14.84 1.16
N ARG A 148 14.76 -14.85 0.02
CA ARG A 148 15.34 -15.32 -1.24
C ARG A 148 16.52 -14.46 -1.72
N ILE A 149 16.44 -13.14 -1.55
CA ILE A 149 17.56 -12.23 -1.86
C ILE A 149 18.75 -12.55 -0.95
N ALA A 150 18.55 -12.70 0.36
CA ALA A 150 19.62 -13.03 1.29
C ALA A 150 20.29 -14.39 0.98
N GLU A 151 19.51 -15.40 0.57
CA GLU A 151 20.05 -16.67 0.08
C GLU A 151 20.94 -16.49 -1.15
N LEU A 152 20.48 -15.70 -2.12
CA LEU A 152 21.22 -15.43 -3.35
C LEU A 152 22.52 -14.66 -3.06
N GLU A 153 22.46 -13.61 -2.23
CA GLU A 153 23.63 -12.85 -1.78
C GLU A 153 24.67 -13.76 -1.09
N HIS A 154 24.22 -14.70 -0.26
CA HIS A 154 25.11 -15.67 0.35
C HIS A 154 25.75 -16.61 -0.70
N SER A 155 24.95 -17.13 -1.63
CA SER A 155 25.44 -18.01 -2.69
C SER A 155 26.42 -17.30 -3.65
N GLU A 156 26.19 -16.03 -3.94
CA GLU A 156 27.08 -15.21 -4.77
C GLU A 156 28.42 -14.97 -4.05
N THR A 157 28.36 -14.64 -2.76
CA THR A 157 29.57 -14.51 -1.93
C THR A 157 30.37 -15.81 -1.91
N GLN A 158 29.68 -16.96 -1.83
CA GLN A 158 30.33 -18.26 -1.91
C GLN A 158 31.01 -18.49 -3.26
N LEU A 159 30.33 -18.23 -4.38
CA LEU A 159 30.90 -18.38 -5.72
C LEU A 159 32.09 -17.47 -5.97
N ILE A 160 32.10 -16.25 -5.43
CA ILE A 160 33.25 -15.35 -5.48
C ILE A 160 34.43 -15.96 -4.73
N ASN A 161 34.23 -16.45 -3.51
CA ASN A 161 35.29 -17.10 -2.74
C ASN A 161 35.83 -18.36 -3.45
N GLU A 162 34.94 -19.18 -4.02
CA GLU A 162 35.33 -20.37 -4.79
C GLU A 162 36.14 -20.00 -6.04
N ARG A 163 35.71 -18.96 -6.77
CA ARG A 163 36.43 -18.42 -7.92
C ARG A 163 37.80 -17.90 -7.51
N ASP A 164 37.89 -17.08 -6.47
CA ASP A 164 39.15 -16.47 -6.02
C ASP A 164 40.15 -17.55 -5.55
N ASN A 165 39.65 -18.60 -4.88
CA ASN A 165 40.45 -19.77 -4.52
C ASN A 165 40.96 -20.52 -5.75
N ALA A 166 40.10 -20.74 -6.76
CA ALA A 166 40.49 -21.39 -8.02
C ALA A 166 41.51 -20.55 -8.81
N GLU A 167 41.31 -19.23 -8.88
CA GLU A 167 42.22 -18.28 -9.51
C GLU A 167 43.60 -18.33 -8.84
N SER A 168 43.65 -18.31 -7.51
CA SER A 168 44.90 -18.43 -6.76
C SER A 168 45.60 -19.76 -7.03
N ALA A 169 44.87 -20.88 -6.98
CA ALA A 169 45.44 -22.20 -7.23
C ALA A 169 46.00 -22.35 -8.65
N LEU A 170 45.28 -21.82 -9.66
CA LEU A 170 45.75 -21.82 -11.05
C LEU A 170 46.93 -20.87 -11.26
N SER A 171 46.92 -19.70 -10.63
CA SER A 171 48.04 -18.76 -10.67
C SER A 171 49.32 -19.36 -10.09
N ASP A 172 49.22 -20.05 -8.96
CA ASP A 172 50.34 -20.76 -8.35
C ASP A 172 50.86 -21.90 -9.26
N ALA A 173 49.96 -22.69 -9.86
CA ALA A 173 50.33 -23.74 -10.79
C ALA A 173 51.02 -23.18 -12.05
N TYR A 174 50.45 -22.14 -12.65
CA TYR A 174 51.01 -21.46 -13.81
C TYR A 174 52.38 -20.88 -13.48
N LYS A 175 52.53 -20.22 -12.32
CA LYS A 175 53.83 -19.70 -11.87
C LYS A 175 54.87 -20.79 -11.64
N ALA A 176 54.46 -21.95 -11.13
CA ALA A 176 55.38 -23.08 -10.93
C ALA A 176 55.96 -23.61 -12.25
N VAL A 177 55.17 -23.60 -13.33
CA VAL A 177 55.59 -24.08 -14.65
C VAL A 177 56.24 -22.98 -15.48
N MET A 178 55.63 -21.80 -15.55
CA MET A 178 56.08 -20.73 -16.44
C MET A 178 57.11 -19.79 -15.78
N GLY A 179 57.28 -19.87 -14.46
CA GLY A 179 58.20 -19.03 -13.67
C GLY A 179 57.66 -17.64 -13.30
N GLN A 180 56.52 -17.25 -13.87
CA GLN A 180 55.83 -15.99 -13.61
C GLN A 180 54.33 -16.22 -13.42
N ALA A 181 53.67 -15.36 -12.65
CA ALA A 181 52.22 -15.42 -12.50
C ALA A 181 51.53 -15.00 -13.81
N PRO A 182 50.36 -15.57 -14.13
CA PRO A 182 49.58 -15.15 -15.28
C PRO A 182 48.98 -13.77 -15.05
N GLU A 183 48.80 -13.01 -16.13
CA GLU A 183 48.05 -11.75 -16.11
C GLU A 183 46.62 -12.00 -16.60
N TRP A 184 45.71 -12.22 -15.64
CA TRP A 184 44.30 -12.43 -15.96
C TRP A 184 43.71 -11.22 -16.70
N SER A 185 43.05 -11.48 -17.82
CA SER A 185 42.40 -10.44 -18.61
C SER A 185 41.21 -11.03 -19.37
N ASN A 186 40.34 -10.17 -19.91
CA ASN A 186 39.23 -10.63 -20.76
C ASN A 186 39.70 -11.42 -22.01
N TRP A 187 40.97 -11.31 -22.39
CA TRP A 187 41.55 -12.04 -23.52
C TRP A 187 42.41 -13.24 -23.10
N PHE A 188 42.65 -13.41 -21.79
CA PHE A 188 43.44 -14.49 -21.23
C PHE A 188 42.68 -15.18 -20.09
N SER A 189 42.03 -16.29 -20.43
CA SER A 189 41.16 -17.07 -19.53
C SER A 189 41.92 -18.22 -18.84
N PHE A 190 41.24 -18.92 -17.93
CA PHE A 190 41.77 -20.13 -17.29
C PHE A 190 42.14 -21.22 -18.29
N GLU A 191 41.38 -21.35 -19.39
CA GLU A 191 41.65 -22.33 -20.45
C GLU A 191 42.98 -22.02 -21.15
N ASN A 192 43.20 -20.77 -21.53
CA ASN A 192 44.47 -20.34 -22.15
C ASN A 192 45.67 -20.61 -21.23
N ALA A 193 45.52 -20.37 -19.92
CA ALA A 193 46.59 -20.65 -18.95
C ALA A 193 46.92 -22.14 -18.85
N ILE A 194 45.90 -23.01 -18.90
CA ILE A 194 46.08 -24.47 -18.88
C ILE A 194 46.74 -24.93 -20.17
N ASP A 195 46.31 -24.45 -21.33
CA ASP A 195 46.88 -24.80 -22.63
C ASP A 195 48.38 -24.43 -22.71
N GLU A 196 48.75 -23.25 -22.19
CA GLU A 196 50.16 -22.83 -22.14
C GLU A 196 50.99 -23.69 -21.19
N ILE A 197 50.45 -24.06 -20.02
CA ILE A 197 51.10 -24.99 -19.09
C ILE A 197 51.32 -26.35 -19.76
N GLU A 198 50.31 -26.87 -20.45
CA GLU A 198 50.38 -28.15 -21.15
C GLU A 198 51.48 -28.12 -22.21
N LEU A 199 51.49 -27.09 -23.05
CA LEU A 199 52.52 -26.91 -24.08
C LEU A 199 53.93 -26.82 -23.48
N ALA A 200 54.11 -26.06 -22.40
CA ALA A 200 55.40 -25.95 -21.72
C ALA A 200 55.87 -27.29 -21.17
N CYS A 201 54.97 -28.06 -20.56
CA CYS A 201 55.27 -29.39 -20.03
C CYS A 201 55.66 -30.38 -21.15
N GLU A 202 54.99 -30.34 -22.29
CA GLU A 202 55.34 -31.17 -23.45
C GLU A 202 56.72 -30.82 -24.01
N LEU A 203 57.01 -29.53 -24.17
CA LEU A 203 58.31 -29.07 -24.66
C LEU A 203 59.45 -29.52 -23.75
N TRP A 204 59.29 -29.39 -22.43
CA TRP A 204 60.30 -29.84 -21.46
C TRP A 204 60.46 -31.35 -21.44
N ARG A 205 59.38 -32.10 -21.60
CA ARG A 205 59.42 -33.56 -21.70
C ARG A 205 60.24 -34.00 -22.92
N ASN A 206 59.96 -33.40 -24.08
CA ASN A 206 60.69 -33.68 -25.32
C ASN A 206 62.18 -33.32 -25.18
N GLN A 207 62.51 -32.15 -24.62
CA GLN A 207 63.91 -31.78 -24.37
C GLN A 207 64.62 -32.75 -23.41
N THR A 208 63.92 -33.25 -22.40
CA THR A 208 64.47 -34.22 -21.46
C THR A 208 64.74 -35.55 -22.16
N ASP A 209 63.83 -36.00 -23.03
CA ASP A 209 64.00 -37.21 -23.84
C ASP A 209 65.19 -37.09 -24.79
N ASP A 210 65.35 -35.93 -25.46
CA ASP A 210 66.50 -35.65 -26.31
C ASP A 210 67.82 -35.73 -25.52
N VAL A 211 67.88 -35.14 -24.32
CA VAL A 211 69.07 -35.21 -23.45
C VAL A 211 69.37 -36.65 -23.03
N ILE A 212 68.35 -37.47 -22.75
CA ILE A 212 68.53 -38.88 -22.43
C ILE A 212 69.10 -39.63 -23.64
N GLN A 213 68.54 -39.41 -24.84
CA GLN A 213 69.03 -40.02 -26.08
C GLN A 213 70.48 -39.60 -26.38
N PHE A 214 70.82 -38.32 -26.21
CA PHE A 214 72.19 -37.83 -26.39
C PHE A 214 73.14 -38.48 -25.39
N ARG A 215 72.76 -38.60 -24.11
CA ARG A 215 73.58 -39.29 -23.10
C ARG A 215 73.83 -40.74 -23.47
N GLN A 216 72.81 -41.47 -23.95
CA GLN A 216 72.96 -42.85 -24.42
C GLN A 216 73.91 -42.93 -25.61
N ARG A 217 73.77 -42.02 -26.59
CA ARG A 217 74.65 -41.99 -27.76
C ARG A 217 76.09 -41.65 -27.39
N ILE A 218 76.31 -40.73 -26.45
CA ILE A 218 77.66 -40.42 -25.93
C ILE A 218 78.25 -41.66 -25.27
N GLN A 219 77.51 -42.36 -24.40
CA GLN A 219 77.98 -43.59 -23.78
C GLN A 219 78.32 -44.68 -24.82
N GLU A 220 77.48 -44.84 -25.85
CA GLU A 220 77.77 -45.77 -26.96
C GLU A 220 79.06 -45.39 -27.67
N LEU A 221 79.27 -44.10 -27.97
CA LEU A 221 80.46 -43.61 -28.65
C LEU A 221 81.72 -43.73 -27.78
N GLU A 222 81.62 -43.45 -26.48
CA GLU A 222 82.71 -43.60 -25.51
C GLU A 222 83.08 -45.06 -25.26
N ALA A 223 82.13 -45.99 -25.38
CA ALA A 223 82.36 -47.43 -25.28
C ALA A 223 82.97 -48.05 -26.55
N ARG A 224 82.97 -47.35 -27.70
CA ARG A 224 83.58 -47.86 -28.94
C ARG A 224 85.08 -47.95 -28.79
N GLN A 225 85.60 -49.15 -29.03
CA GLN A 225 87.03 -49.42 -29.07
C GLN A 225 87.45 -49.70 -30.51
N ILE A 226 88.63 -49.23 -30.89
CA ILE A 226 89.22 -49.51 -32.19
C ILE A 226 90.15 -50.71 -32.01
N ALA A 227 89.89 -51.78 -32.75
CA ALA A 227 90.86 -52.87 -32.88
C ALA A 227 91.98 -52.42 -33.81
N LEU A 228 93.21 -52.36 -33.28
CA LEU A 228 94.39 -52.06 -34.08
C LEU A 228 94.70 -53.25 -35.01
N PRO A 229 95.22 -53.01 -36.23
CA PRO A 229 95.64 -54.06 -37.14
C PRO A 229 96.85 -54.83 -36.59
N GLN A 230 97.23 -55.92 -37.27
CA GLN A 230 98.38 -56.74 -36.91
C GLN A 230 99.63 -55.87 -36.76
N ARG A 231 100.36 -56.06 -35.65
CA ARG A 231 101.62 -55.38 -35.39
C ARG A 231 102.72 -55.97 -36.26
N LEU A 232 103.67 -55.12 -36.64
CA LEU A 232 104.75 -55.44 -37.56
C LEU A 232 106.11 -55.15 -36.92
N SER A 233 107.09 -55.98 -37.23
CA SER A 233 108.49 -55.81 -36.82
C SER A 233 109.40 -55.87 -38.06
N PRO A 234 110.46 -55.06 -38.13
CA PRO A 234 111.41 -55.11 -39.23
C PRO A 234 112.32 -56.35 -39.12
N GLU A 235 112.27 -57.23 -40.11
CA GLU A 235 113.11 -58.43 -40.20
C GLU A 235 114.08 -58.30 -41.38
N GLY A 236 115.36 -58.54 -41.14
CA GLY A 236 116.43 -58.41 -42.14
C GLY A 236 117.80 -58.09 -41.50
N TYR A 237 118.89 -58.58 -42.11
CA TYR A 237 120.25 -58.43 -41.58
C TYR A 237 120.91 -57.08 -41.95
N HIS A 238 120.37 -56.36 -42.94
CA HIS A 238 120.86 -55.07 -43.41
C HIS A 238 119.70 -54.09 -43.60
N ILE A 239 119.95 -52.80 -43.33
CA ILE A 239 118.95 -51.72 -43.33
C ILE A 239 118.24 -51.60 -44.70
N ASP A 240 118.94 -52.01 -45.76
CA ASP A 240 118.53 -51.88 -47.15
C ASP A 240 117.69 -53.08 -47.64
N GLU A 241 117.61 -54.16 -46.85
CA GLU A 241 116.89 -55.40 -47.14
C GLU A 241 115.80 -55.72 -46.09
N ALA A 242 115.57 -54.82 -45.14
CA ALA A 242 114.58 -55.02 -44.08
C ALA A 242 113.15 -54.98 -44.66
N TYR A 243 112.37 -56.02 -44.41
CA TYR A 243 110.96 -56.09 -44.73
C TYR A 243 110.12 -56.22 -43.46
N MET A 244 108.88 -55.73 -43.50
CA MET A 244 107.97 -55.78 -42.37
C MET A 244 107.28 -57.14 -42.31
N VAL A 245 107.34 -57.80 -41.17
CA VAL A 245 106.66 -59.08 -40.91
C VAL A 245 105.70 -58.98 -39.73
N ASP A 246 104.69 -59.84 -39.73
CA ASP A 246 103.70 -59.95 -38.65
C ASP A 246 104.38 -60.39 -37.34
N ASP A 247 104.18 -59.61 -36.28
CA ASP A 247 104.69 -59.87 -34.94
C ASP A 247 103.72 -59.30 -33.91
N ASP A 248 103.16 -60.14 -33.03
CA ASP A 248 102.20 -59.73 -32.00
C ASP A 248 102.80 -58.72 -30.99
N GLU A 249 104.12 -58.70 -30.84
CA GLU A 249 104.87 -57.73 -30.02
C GLU A 249 105.54 -56.62 -30.84
N GLY A 250 105.29 -56.57 -32.15
CA GLY A 250 105.88 -55.58 -33.05
C GLY A 250 105.56 -54.12 -32.67
N GLU A 251 106.51 -53.22 -32.94
CA GLU A 251 106.39 -51.79 -32.59
C GLU A 251 105.72 -50.95 -33.68
N TYR A 252 105.54 -51.50 -34.89
CA TYR A 252 105.05 -50.77 -36.05
C TYR A 252 103.65 -51.25 -36.48
N LEU A 253 102.91 -50.35 -37.12
CA LEU A 253 101.62 -50.65 -37.73
C LEU A 253 101.62 -50.14 -39.17
N ASP A 254 100.98 -50.87 -40.06
CA ASP A 254 100.76 -50.38 -41.42
C ASP A 254 99.83 -49.17 -41.40
N ARG A 255 100.29 -48.06 -42.00
CA ARG A 255 99.57 -46.78 -41.97
C ARG A 255 98.20 -46.89 -42.62
N ASP A 256 98.11 -47.55 -43.77
CA ASP A 256 96.88 -47.61 -44.54
C ASP A 256 95.89 -48.56 -43.85
N ALA A 257 96.37 -49.67 -43.24
CA ALA A 257 95.57 -50.55 -42.41
C ALA A 257 95.04 -49.86 -41.13
N VAL A 258 95.81 -48.97 -40.50
CA VAL A 258 95.35 -48.18 -39.34
C VAL A 258 94.27 -47.19 -39.77
N ILE A 259 94.44 -46.51 -40.91
CA ILE A 259 93.44 -45.60 -41.46
C ILE A 259 92.14 -46.35 -41.76
N GLU A 260 92.23 -47.55 -42.36
CA GLU A 260 91.06 -48.40 -42.62
C GLU A 260 90.40 -48.88 -41.32
N ALA A 261 91.16 -49.22 -40.27
CA ALA A 261 90.59 -49.58 -38.96
C ALA A 261 89.85 -48.40 -38.30
N ILE A 262 90.38 -47.17 -38.40
CA ILE A 262 89.74 -45.96 -37.89
C ILE A 262 88.45 -45.63 -38.68
N ARG A 263 88.50 -45.79 -40.02
CA ARG A 263 87.32 -45.63 -40.89
C ARG A 263 86.25 -46.68 -40.60
N ALA A 264 86.64 -47.94 -40.39
CA ALA A 264 85.74 -49.03 -40.03
C ALA A 264 85.03 -48.78 -38.69
N ALA A 265 85.69 -48.08 -37.75
CA ALA A 265 85.09 -47.61 -36.50
C ALA A 265 84.14 -46.39 -36.68
N GLY A 266 84.03 -45.86 -37.91
CA GLY A 266 83.16 -44.73 -38.26
C GLY A 266 83.75 -43.36 -37.91
N ILE A 267 85.07 -43.27 -37.71
CA ILE A 267 85.77 -42.03 -37.37
C ILE A 267 86.41 -41.44 -38.63
N LYS A 268 86.22 -40.14 -38.87
CA LYS A 268 86.84 -39.43 -39.98
C LYS A 268 88.26 -39.02 -39.62
N VAL A 269 89.23 -39.29 -40.49
CA VAL A 269 90.62 -38.85 -40.36
C VAL A 269 90.81 -37.56 -41.17
N LYS A 270 91.44 -36.55 -40.58
CA LYS A 270 91.69 -35.25 -41.25
C LYS A 270 93.15 -35.20 -41.72
N GLY A 271 93.39 -34.82 -42.97
CA GLY A 271 94.74 -34.71 -43.54
C GLY A 271 95.08 -35.78 -44.58
N GLU A 272 94.08 -36.54 -45.03
CA GLU A 272 94.08 -37.10 -46.39
C GLU A 272 93.80 -36.01 -47.43
#